data_AF-A0A935RGC9-F1
#
_entry.id   AF-A0A935RGC9-F1
#
_cell.length_a   1.000
_cell.length_b   1.000
_cell.length_c   1.000
_cell.angle_alpha   90.00
_cell.angle_beta   90.00
_cell.angle_gamma   90.00
#
_symmetry.space_group_name_H-M   'P 1'
#
loop_
_entity.id
_entity.type
_entity.pdbx_description
1 polymer ?
#
loop_
_entity_poly.entity_id
_entity_poly.type
_entity_poly.pdbx_seq_one_letter_code
_entity_poly.pdbx_strand_id
1 'polypeptide(L)'
;MTEPQCPLCGAPALIHHEGQYKMYPPPNIPGGPFTVANAKWEACAACNEEILPAALLAELEAQRIERLGYLRPDEIRAVRERAGLTQTEMAFFVGVGEKTYCRWEAGRSLQNLSSDNLIRLADRVPEAFAQLAVQRDPQRQAVIDDYLAGLGNQEGCSELALAAHGTELDVTLADALRLRLRILASKGKDQ
;
A
#
# COMPACT_ATOMS: atom_id res chain seq x y z
N MET A 1 -25.57 23.02 -36.42
CA MET A 1 -25.28 22.12 -35.29
C MET A 1 -24.96 20.78 -35.91
N THR A 2 -23.72 20.30 -35.77
CA THR A 2 -23.27 19.03 -36.35
C THR A 2 -23.90 17.89 -35.54
N GLU A 3 -24.59 16.96 -36.21
CA GLU A 3 -25.10 15.77 -35.53
C GLU A 3 -23.93 14.97 -34.92
N PRO A 4 -24.09 14.42 -33.70
CA PRO A 4 -23.04 13.65 -33.06
C PRO A 4 -22.74 12.39 -33.90
N GLN A 5 -21.51 12.29 -34.38
CA GLN A 5 -21.04 11.16 -35.18
C GLN A 5 -20.41 10.10 -34.27
N CYS A 6 -20.61 8.83 -34.64
CA CYS A 6 -19.95 7.73 -33.95
C CYS A 6 -18.42 7.85 -34.10
N PRO A 7 -17.65 7.84 -32.99
CA PRO A 7 -16.20 7.96 -33.05
C PRO A 7 -15.49 6.74 -33.66
N LEU A 8 -16.18 5.60 -33.78
CA LEU A 8 -15.64 4.35 -34.33
C LEU A 8 -15.85 4.22 -35.84
N CYS A 9 -17.08 4.47 -36.34
CA CYS A 9 -17.42 4.26 -37.74
C CYS A 9 -17.76 5.55 -38.52
N GLY A 10 -17.84 6.70 -37.86
CA GLY A 10 -18.14 8.01 -38.47
C GLY A 10 -19.61 8.22 -38.86
N ALA A 11 -20.49 7.25 -38.67
CA ALA A 11 -21.91 7.38 -39.00
C ALA A 11 -22.62 8.36 -38.05
N PRO A 12 -23.51 9.25 -38.55
CA PRO A 12 -24.35 10.11 -37.73
C PRO A 12 -25.56 9.33 -37.19
N ALA A 13 -25.27 8.26 -36.44
CA ALA A 13 -26.26 7.26 -36.02
C ALA A 13 -26.20 6.96 -34.51
N LEU A 14 -25.78 7.93 -33.69
CA LEU A 14 -25.76 7.79 -32.23
C LEU A 14 -27.17 7.97 -31.65
N ILE A 15 -27.68 6.92 -31.01
CA ILE A 15 -28.98 6.89 -30.35
C ILE A 15 -28.77 6.98 -28.84
N HIS A 16 -29.52 7.87 -28.18
CA HIS A 16 -29.53 7.97 -26.72
C HIS A 16 -30.42 6.88 -26.11
N HIS A 17 -29.89 6.22 -25.07
CA HIS A 17 -30.57 5.22 -24.29
C HIS A 17 -30.68 5.64 -22.83
N GLU A 18 -31.79 5.28 -22.19
CA GLU A 18 -32.00 5.42 -20.76
C GLU A 18 -32.72 4.16 -20.26
N GLY A 19 -32.23 3.57 -19.17
CA GLY A 19 -32.81 2.36 -18.62
C GLY A 19 -31.84 1.54 -17.78
N GLN A 20 -32.07 0.23 -17.72
CA GLN A 20 -31.17 -0.68 -17.02
C GLN A 20 -30.01 -1.06 -17.93
N TYR A 21 -28.80 -0.63 -17.60
CA TYR A 21 -27.59 -1.05 -18.29
C TYR A 21 -27.04 -2.33 -17.68
N LYS A 22 -26.61 -3.27 -18.53
CA LYS A 22 -26.09 -4.57 -18.11
C LYS A 22 -24.85 -4.90 -18.91
N MET A 23 -23.74 -5.15 -18.23
CA MET A 23 -22.51 -5.65 -18.86
C MET A 23 -22.05 -6.93 -18.21
N TYR A 24 -21.39 -7.80 -18.98
CA TYR A 24 -20.85 -9.05 -18.50
C TYR A 24 -19.34 -8.87 -18.29
N PRO A 25 -18.86 -8.86 -17.05
CA PRO A 25 -17.43 -8.76 -16.79
C PRO A 25 -16.71 -10.06 -17.20
N PRO A 26 -15.38 -10.01 -17.41
CA PRO A 26 -14.59 -11.21 -17.66
C PRO A 26 -14.69 -12.24 -16.51
N PRO A 27 -14.43 -13.54 -16.77
CA PRO A 27 -14.69 -14.63 -15.82
C PRO A 27 -13.94 -14.55 -14.48
N ASN A 28 -12.86 -13.77 -14.40
CA ASN A 28 -12.09 -13.58 -13.17
C ASN A 28 -12.74 -12.59 -12.19
N ILE A 29 -13.87 -11.97 -12.55
CA ILE A 29 -14.65 -11.11 -11.65
C ILE A 29 -15.92 -11.87 -11.24
N PRO A 30 -16.10 -12.18 -9.95
CA PRO A 30 -17.27 -12.94 -9.48
C PRO A 30 -18.56 -12.10 -9.53
N GLY A 31 -19.70 -12.74 -9.24
CA GLY A 31 -20.98 -12.05 -9.02
C GLY A 31 -21.84 -11.81 -10.27
N GLY A 32 -21.51 -12.39 -11.42
CA GLY A 32 -22.33 -12.31 -12.64
C GLY A 32 -22.26 -10.94 -13.32
N PRO A 33 -23.30 -10.51 -14.08
CA PRO A 33 -23.28 -9.24 -14.80
C PRO A 33 -23.27 -8.03 -13.84
N PHE A 34 -22.58 -6.97 -14.21
CA PHE A 34 -22.79 -5.66 -13.60
C PHE A 34 -24.12 -5.09 -14.08
N THR A 35 -24.84 -4.41 -13.19
CA THR A 35 -26.16 -3.86 -13.50
C THR A 35 -26.30 -2.49 -12.88
N VAL A 36 -26.66 -1.50 -13.68
CA VAL A 36 -26.89 -0.13 -13.24
C VAL A 36 -28.30 0.27 -13.65
N ALA A 37 -29.15 0.55 -12.67
CA ALA A 37 -30.51 1.02 -12.90
C ALA A 37 -30.50 2.50 -13.31
N ASN A 38 -31.43 2.90 -14.17
CA ASN A 38 -31.59 4.29 -14.65
C ASN A 38 -30.29 4.89 -15.23
N ALA A 39 -29.49 4.05 -15.89
CA ALA A 39 -28.30 4.44 -16.60
C ALA A 39 -28.66 5.16 -17.90
N LYS A 40 -27.78 6.07 -18.33
CA LYS A 40 -27.85 6.77 -19.61
C LYS A 40 -26.59 6.44 -20.41
N TRP A 41 -26.74 6.15 -21.70
CA TRP A 41 -25.62 5.89 -22.60
C TRP A 41 -26.04 6.18 -24.04
N GLU A 42 -25.08 6.19 -24.97
CA GLU A 42 -25.38 6.24 -26.40
C GLU A 42 -24.94 4.93 -27.06
N ALA A 43 -25.66 4.50 -28.10
CA ALA A 43 -25.24 3.38 -28.93
C ALA A 43 -25.37 3.72 -30.42
N CYS A 44 -24.38 3.33 -31.21
CA CYS A 44 -24.41 3.53 -32.65
C CYS A 44 -25.33 2.50 -33.32
N ALA A 45 -26.34 2.96 -34.06
CA ALA A 45 -27.25 2.08 -34.78
C ALA A 45 -26.60 1.32 -35.96
N ALA A 46 -25.42 1.78 -36.43
CA ALA A 46 -24.73 1.20 -37.57
C ALA A 46 -23.67 0.14 -37.19
N CYS A 47 -22.93 0.36 -36.10
CA CYS A 47 -21.84 -0.53 -35.68
C CYS A 47 -21.95 -1.06 -34.25
N ASN A 48 -23.02 -0.69 -33.52
CA ASN A 48 -23.29 -1.13 -32.14
C ASN A 48 -22.26 -0.67 -31.09
N GLU A 49 -21.39 0.29 -31.41
CA GLU A 49 -20.49 0.90 -30.42
C GLU A 49 -21.30 1.62 -29.33
N GLU A 50 -20.97 1.35 -28.06
CA GLU A 50 -21.59 1.99 -26.90
C GLU A 50 -20.67 3.08 -26.34
N ILE A 51 -21.22 4.29 -26.15
CA ILE A 51 -20.54 5.42 -25.50
C ILE A 51 -21.13 5.58 -24.11
N LEU A 52 -20.33 5.24 -23.10
CA LEU A 52 -20.75 5.29 -21.70
C LEU A 52 -20.27 6.61 -21.05
N PRO A 53 -21.14 7.36 -20.37
CA PRO A 53 -20.74 8.56 -19.63
C PRO A 53 -19.89 8.19 -18.41
N ALA A 54 -19.07 9.16 -17.95
CA ALA A 54 -18.17 8.96 -16.81
C ALA A 54 -18.88 8.46 -15.54
N ALA A 55 -20.12 8.91 -15.28
CA ALA A 55 -20.91 8.47 -14.14
C ALA A 55 -21.26 6.98 -14.20
N LEU A 56 -21.62 6.46 -15.38
CA LEU A 56 -21.91 5.05 -15.57
C LEU A 56 -20.64 4.20 -15.42
N LEU A 57 -19.52 4.65 -16.00
CA LEU A 57 -18.22 3.98 -15.85
C LEU A 57 -17.77 3.92 -14.38
N ALA A 58 -17.99 5.00 -13.61
CA ALA A 58 -17.65 5.03 -12.19
C ALA A 58 -18.47 4.02 -11.36
N GLU A 59 -19.77 3.88 -11.65
CA GLU A 59 -20.64 2.90 -10.98
C GLU A 59 -20.23 1.45 -11.30
N LEU A 60 -19.90 1.18 -12.57
CA LEU A 60 -19.43 -0.13 -13.01
C LEU A 60 -18.08 -0.49 -12.35
N GLU A 61 -17.17 0.48 -12.23
CA GLU A 61 -15.89 0.27 -11.53
C GLU A 61 -16.09 0.10 -10.03
N ALA A 62 -17.04 0.81 -9.40
CA ALA A 62 -17.38 0.62 -7.99
C ALA A 62 -17.87 -0.81 -7.71
N GLN A 63 -18.76 -1.35 -8.55
CA GLN A 63 -19.18 -2.76 -8.46
C GLN A 63 -18.00 -3.72 -8.63
N ARG A 64 -17.08 -3.41 -9.55
CA ARG A 64 -15.87 -4.23 -9.73
C ARG A 64 -14.98 -4.23 -8.49
N ILE A 65 -14.75 -3.07 -7.87
CA ILE A 65 -13.94 -2.93 -6.65
C ILE A 65 -14.56 -3.74 -5.51
N GLU A 66 -15.86 -3.59 -5.29
CA GLU A 66 -16.60 -4.30 -4.26
C GLU A 66 -16.49 -5.82 -4.43
N ARG A 67 -16.76 -6.33 -5.64
CA ARG A 67 -16.74 -7.78 -5.90
C ARG A 67 -15.36 -8.40 -5.85
N LEU A 68 -14.30 -7.62 -6.11
CA LEU A 68 -12.92 -8.06 -5.95
C LEU A 68 -12.39 -7.87 -4.53
N GLY A 69 -13.14 -7.19 -3.65
CA GLY A 69 -12.73 -6.90 -2.28
C GLY A 69 -11.53 -5.94 -2.19
N TYR A 70 -11.31 -5.13 -3.21
CA TYR A 70 -10.21 -4.16 -3.27
C TYR A 70 -10.51 -2.95 -2.41
N LEU A 71 -9.46 -2.33 -1.84
CA LEU A 71 -9.58 -1.04 -1.16
C LEU A 71 -10.05 0.02 -2.15
N ARG A 72 -11.06 0.80 -1.73
CA ARG A 72 -11.48 2.02 -2.41
C ARG A 72 -10.46 3.16 -2.21
N PRO A 73 -10.46 4.20 -3.06
CA PRO A 73 -9.50 5.31 -2.94
C PRO A 73 -9.46 5.99 -1.56
N ASP A 74 -10.63 6.15 -0.92
CA ASP A 74 -10.77 6.67 0.45
C ASP A 74 -10.16 5.73 1.48
N GLU A 75 -10.31 4.42 1.31
CA GLU A 75 -9.75 3.41 2.22
C GLU A 75 -8.22 3.33 2.10
N ILE A 76 -7.67 3.42 0.88
CA ILE A 76 -6.22 3.48 0.64
C ILE A 76 -5.63 4.69 1.38
N ARG A 77 -6.25 5.87 1.23
CA ARG A 77 -5.83 7.08 1.93
C ARG A 77 -5.90 6.91 3.44
N ALA A 78 -7.00 6.37 3.95
CA ALA A 78 -7.20 6.18 5.38
C ALA A 78 -6.15 5.23 5.99
N VAL A 79 -5.77 4.15 5.29
CA VAL A 79 -4.69 3.25 5.73
C VAL A 79 -3.36 3.99 5.82
N ARG A 80 -3.02 4.79 4.80
CA ARG A 80 -1.79 5.59 4.81
C ARG A 80 -1.75 6.59 5.97
N GLU A 81 -2.84 7.29 6.19
CA GLU A 81 -2.93 8.29 7.27
C GLU A 81 -2.80 7.63 8.64
N ARG A 82 -3.39 6.45 8.86
CA ARG A 82 -3.20 5.67 10.09
C ARG A 82 -1.77 5.19 10.27
N ALA A 83 -1.07 4.86 9.17
CA ALA A 83 0.35 4.50 9.21
C ALA A 83 1.27 5.71 9.46
N GLY A 84 0.76 6.94 9.44
CA GLY A 84 1.57 8.16 9.62
C GLY A 84 2.50 8.47 8.45
N LEU A 85 2.19 7.96 7.26
CA LEU A 85 3.06 8.05 6.08
C LEU A 85 2.61 9.12 5.09
N THR A 86 3.56 9.73 4.39
CA THR A 86 3.33 10.49 3.16
C THR A 86 3.01 9.56 1.99
N GLN A 87 2.47 10.11 0.90
CA GLN A 87 2.23 9.32 -0.33
C GLN A 87 3.52 8.74 -0.90
N THR A 88 4.61 9.50 -0.85
CA THR A 88 5.94 9.07 -1.33
C THR A 88 6.50 7.92 -0.49
N GLU A 89 6.40 8.00 0.84
CA GLU A 89 6.86 6.93 1.74
C GLU A 89 6.02 5.66 1.55
N MET A 90 4.69 5.78 1.48
CA MET A 90 3.84 4.63 1.23
C MET A 90 4.11 3.98 -0.14
N ALA A 91 4.31 4.79 -1.18
CA ALA A 91 4.69 4.28 -2.50
C ALA A 91 6.02 3.50 -2.45
N PHE A 92 7.03 4.05 -1.75
CA PHE A 92 8.30 3.38 -1.53
C PHE A 92 8.13 2.04 -0.81
N PHE A 93 7.34 2.00 0.28
CA PHE A 93 7.10 0.81 1.08
C PHE A 93 6.33 -0.28 0.34
N VAL A 94 5.29 0.09 -0.41
CA VAL A 94 4.52 -0.84 -1.26
C VAL A 94 5.33 -1.27 -2.49
N GLY A 95 6.43 -0.57 -2.81
CA GLY A 95 7.33 -0.91 -3.90
C GLY A 95 6.84 -0.46 -5.27
N VAL A 96 6.12 0.67 -5.34
CA VAL A 96 5.61 1.25 -6.58
C VAL A 96 6.08 2.70 -6.77
N GLY A 97 5.99 3.20 -8.00
CA GLY A 97 6.28 4.61 -8.26
C GLY A 97 5.25 5.53 -7.60
N GLU A 98 5.70 6.69 -7.10
CA GLU A 98 4.86 7.69 -6.44
C GLU A 98 3.61 8.05 -7.27
N LYS A 99 3.78 8.32 -8.57
CA LYS A 99 2.66 8.64 -9.47
C LYS A 99 1.61 7.53 -9.52
N THR A 100 2.03 6.27 -9.44
CA THR A 100 1.13 5.12 -9.43
C THR A 100 0.27 5.13 -8.16
N TYR A 101 0.91 5.30 -7.02
CA TYR A 101 0.23 5.38 -5.73
C TYR A 101 -0.74 6.57 -5.66
N CYS A 102 -0.33 7.76 -6.11
CA CYS A 102 -1.18 8.95 -6.16
C CYS A 102 -2.41 8.77 -7.08
N ARG A 103 -2.30 7.95 -8.13
CA ARG A 103 -3.45 7.63 -8.98
C ARG A 103 -4.45 6.71 -8.28
N TRP A 104 -4.00 5.80 -7.41
CA TRP A 104 -4.87 4.93 -6.62
C TRP A 104 -5.70 5.74 -5.62
N GLU A 105 -5.05 6.62 -4.84
CA GLU A 105 -5.76 7.52 -3.91
C GLU A 105 -6.70 8.51 -4.60
N ALA A 106 -6.45 8.83 -5.87
CA ALA A 106 -7.31 9.68 -6.69
C ALA A 106 -8.41 8.90 -7.44
N GLY A 107 -8.45 7.56 -7.34
CA GLY A 107 -9.40 6.72 -8.08
C GLY A 107 -9.18 6.68 -9.59
N ARG A 108 -7.99 7.06 -10.08
CA ARG A 108 -7.64 7.09 -11.52
C ARG A 108 -7.07 5.77 -12.06
N SER A 109 -6.86 4.80 -11.19
CA SER A 109 -6.49 3.42 -11.53
C SER A 109 -6.66 2.54 -10.30
N LEU A 110 -6.79 1.24 -10.50
CA LEU A 110 -6.73 0.26 -9.42
C LEU A 110 -5.33 -0.29 -9.19
N GLN A 111 -5.10 -0.66 -7.94
CA GLN A 111 -3.99 -1.48 -7.48
C GLN A 111 -4.20 -2.95 -7.90
N ASN A 112 -3.10 -3.70 -7.97
CA ASN A 112 -3.17 -5.15 -8.04
C ASN A 112 -3.33 -5.75 -6.64
N LEU A 113 -3.67 -7.04 -6.57
CA LEU A 113 -3.90 -7.75 -5.31
C LEU A 113 -2.70 -7.70 -4.36
N SER A 114 -1.47 -7.81 -4.87
CA SER A 114 -0.26 -7.76 -4.04
C SER A 114 -0.08 -6.39 -3.39
N SER A 115 -0.29 -5.30 -4.15
CA SER A 115 -0.22 -3.94 -3.62
C SER A 115 -1.37 -3.65 -2.66
N ASP A 116 -2.59 -4.17 -2.91
CA ASP A 116 -3.72 -4.07 -1.97
C ASP A 116 -3.36 -4.68 -0.62
N ASN A 117 -2.79 -5.90 -0.63
CA ASN A 117 -2.33 -6.58 0.56
C ASN A 117 -1.24 -5.80 1.30
N LEU A 118 -0.24 -5.26 0.58
CA LEU A 118 0.83 -4.46 1.18
C LEU A 118 0.29 -3.17 1.81
N ILE A 119 -0.64 -2.47 1.14
CA ILE A 119 -1.29 -1.29 1.71
C ILE A 119 -1.94 -1.68 3.05
N ARG A 120 -2.75 -2.75 3.09
CA ARG A 120 -3.42 -3.22 4.32
C ARG A 120 -2.48 -3.62 5.46
N LEU A 121 -1.24 -3.97 5.15
CA LEU A 121 -0.24 -4.33 6.14
C LEU A 121 0.50 -3.11 6.70
N ALA A 122 0.49 -1.99 6.00
CA ALA A 122 1.27 -0.81 6.35
C ALA A 122 0.90 -0.21 7.73
N ASP A 123 -0.38 -0.24 8.13
CA ASP A 123 -0.82 0.23 9.44
C ASP A 123 -0.84 -0.86 10.53
N ARG A 124 -0.61 -2.14 10.15
CA ARG A 124 -0.67 -3.28 11.08
C ARG A 124 0.70 -3.79 11.50
N VAL A 125 1.69 -3.70 10.62
CA VAL A 125 3.04 -4.24 10.83
C VAL A 125 4.11 -3.29 10.25
N PRO A 126 4.16 -2.03 10.70
CA PRO A 126 5.08 -1.02 10.16
C PRO A 126 6.56 -1.44 10.28
N GLU A 127 6.91 -2.23 11.29
CA GLU A 127 8.26 -2.74 11.52
C GLU A 127 8.74 -3.65 10.39
N ALA A 128 7.84 -4.42 9.76
CA ALA A 128 8.19 -5.29 8.63
C ALA A 128 8.68 -4.47 7.43
N PHE A 129 8.09 -3.30 7.19
CA PHE A 129 8.51 -2.40 6.13
C PHE A 129 9.89 -1.79 6.40
N ALA A 130 10.17 -1.40 7.64
CA ALA A 130 11.49 -0.92 8.04
C ALA A 130 12.56 -2.01 7.87
N GLN A 131 12.27 -3.25 8.26
CA GLN A 131 13.17 -4.39 8.06
C GLN A 131 13.44 -4.65 6.58
N LEU A 132 12.40 -4.65 5.74
CA LEU A 132 12.55 -4.82 4.29
C LEU A 132 13.38 -3.69 3.67
N ALA A 133 13.19 -2.45 4.12
CA ALA A 133 13.99 -1.31 3.65
C ALA A 133 15.48 -1.52 3.96
N VAL A 134 15.81 -1.92 5.20
CA VAL A 134 17.19 -2.25 5.59
C VAL A 134 17.74 -3.42 4.77
N GLN A 135 16.98 -4.49 4.57
CA GLN A 135 17.42 -5.65 3.78
C GLN A 135 17.72 -5.31 2.32
N ARG A 136 17.01 -4.34 1.76
CA ARG A 136 17.17 -3.90 0.36
C ARG A 136 18.24 -2.84 0.18
N ASP A 137 18.76 -2.25 1.25
CA ASP A 137 19.82 -1.26 1.18
C ASP A 137 21.11 -1.89 0.63
N PRO A 138 21.60 -1.47 -0.55
CA PRO A 138 22.85 -1.98 -1.11
C PRO A 138 24.06 -1.73 -0.20
N GLN A 139 24.02 -0.71 0.66
CA GLN A 139 25.08 -0.37 1.60
C GLN A 139 24.98 -1.16 2.91
N ARG A 140 23.93 -1.96 3.10
CA ARG A 140 23.69 -2.73 4.34
C ARG A 140 24.93 -3.46 4.83
N GLN A 141 25.63 -4.17 3.94
CA GLN A 141 26.81 -4.95 4.33
C GLN A 141 27.95 -4.04 4.78
N ALA A 142 28.20 -2.94 4.06
CA ALA A 142 29.24 -1.98 4.44
C ALA A 142 28.95 -1.32 5.80
N VAL A 143 27.68 -0.99 6.08
CA VAL A 143 27.26 -0.45 7.39
C VAL A 143 27.48 -1.47 8.51
N ILE A 144 27.16 -2.74 8.27
CA ILE A 144 27.39 -3.82 9.23
C ILE A 144 28.90 -4.00 9.46
N ASP A 145 29.69 -4.06 8.40
CA ASP A 145 31.14 -4.25 8.48
C ASP A 145 31.81 -3.08 9.22
N ASP A 146 31.39 -1.84 8.94
CA ASP A 146 31.86 -0.64 9.64
C ASP A 146 31.50 -0.66 11.14
N TYR A 147 30.24 -1.01 11.46
CA TYR A 147 29.81 -1.17 12.85
C TYR A 147 30.66 -2.24 13.58
N LEU A 148 30.84 -3.41 12.97
CA LEU A 148 31.64 -4.50 13.55
C LEU A 148 33.12 -4.14 13.69
N ALA A 149 33.71 -3.47 12.70
CA ALA A 149 35.09 -2.98 12.77
C ALA A 149 35.24 -1.90 13.87
N GLY A 150 34.20 -1.09 14.07
CA GLY A 150 34.14 -0.06 15.11
C GLY A 150 33.91 -0.60 16.52
N LEU A 151 33.39 -1.82 16.70
CA LEU A 151 33.13 -2.41 18.02
C LEU A 151 34.39 -2.46 18.89
N GLY A 152 35.56 -2.75 18.32
CA GLY A 152 36.83 -2.77 19.06
C GLY A 152 37.26 -1.39 19.60
N ASN A 153 36.79 -0.30 18.97
CA ASN A 153 36.99 1.07 19.46
C ASN A 153 35.92 1.48 20.49
N GLN A 154 34.85 0.69 20.63
CA GLN A 154 33.81 0.85 21.64
C GLN A 154 34.00 -0.06 22.85
N GLU A 155 34.90 -1.04 22.78
CA GLU A 155 35.37 -1.79 23.93
C GLU A 155 36.03 -0.84 24.94
N GLY A 156 35.37 -0.63 26.08
CA GLY A 156 35.99 0.00 27.26
C GLY A 156 35.68 1.48 27.53
N CYS A 157 34.86 2.18 26.73
CA CYS A 157 34.53 3.58 27.02
C CYS A 157 33.44 3.77 28.10
N SER A 158 32.83 2.68 28.57
CA SER A 158 31.88 2.70 29.69
C SER A 158 32.10 1.49 30.57
N GLU A 159 32.49 1.72 31.84
CA GLU A 159 32.64 0.69 32.87
C GLU A 159 31.31 -0.04 33.20
N LEU A 160 30.19 0.43 32.63
CA LEU A 160 28.84 -0.11 32.83
C LEU A 160 28.32 -0.90 31.62
N ALA A 161 29.04 -0.93 30.49
CA ALA A 161 28.57 -1.55 29.26
C ALA A 161 28.89 -3.06 29.21
N LEU A 162 27.86 -3.88 29.40
CA LEU A 162 27.97 -5.32 29.55
C LEU A 162 28.13 -6.12 28.23
N ALA A 163 27.97 -5.46 27.08
CA ALA A 163 27.97 -6.11 25.77
C ALA A 163 29.37 -6.55 25.29
N ALA A 164 30.44 -6.10 25.94
CA ALA A 164 31.83 -6.28 25.47
C ALA A 164 32.49 -7.62 25.85
N HIS A 165 31.79 -8.57 26.48
CA HIS A 165 32.41 -9.80 27.01
C HIS A 165 32.18 -11.08 26.21
N GLY A 166 31.83 -10.97 24.92
CA GLY A 166 31.99 -12.05 23.93
C GLY A 166 31.28 -13.38 24.24
N THR A 167 30.30 -13.39 25.15
CA THR A 167 29.49 -14.55 25.49
C THR A 167 28.06 -14.28 25.03
N GLU A 168 27.40 -15.29 24.44
CA GLU A 168 25.98 -15.19 24.15
C GLU A 168 25.24 -14.94 25.48
N LEU A 169 24.57 -13.78 25.57
CA LEU A 169 23.73 -13.43 26.69
C LEU A 169 22.43 -14.24 26.58
N ASP A 170 22.38 -15.38 27.28
CA ASP A 170 21.10 -16.06 27.49
C ASP A 170 20.16 -15.19 28.34
N VAL A 171 18.86 -15.43 28.20
CA VAL A 171 17.80 -14.60 28.83
C VAL A 171 17.96 -14.56 30.35
N THR A 172 18.36 -15.68 30.95
CA THR A 172 18.59 -15.83 32.39
C THR A 172 19.76 -14.97 32.86
N LEU A 173 20.87 -14.98 32.13
CA LEU A 173 22.05 -14.18 32.40
C LEU A 173 21.72 -12.69 32.26
N ALA A 174 21.02 -12.30 31.20
CA ALA A 174 20.58 -10.92 30.98
C ALA A 174 19.70 -10.39 32.14
N ASP A 175 18.79 -11.21 32.66
CA ASP A 175 17.92 -10.82 33.77
C ASP A 175 18.68 -10.72 35.11
N ALA A 176 19.61 -11.64 35.37
CA ALA A 176 20.49 -11.57 36.54
C ALA A 176 21.35 -10.29 36.54
N LEU A 177 21.85 -9.90 35.37
CA LEU A 177 22.66 -8.71 35.18
C LEU A 177 21.85 -7.42 35.36
N ARG A 178 20.63 -7.35 34.80
CA ARG A 178 19.71 -6.23 35.03
C ARG A 178 19.39 -6.05 36.51
N LEU A 179 19.15 -7.15 37.24
CA LEU A 179 18.91 -7.09 38.68
C LEU A 179 20.12 -6.53 39.43
N ARG A 180 21.33 -6.98 39.07
CA ARG A 180 22.57 -6.54 39.72
C ARG A 180 22.86 -5.07 39.47
N LEU A 181 22.67 -4.58 38.24
CA LEU A 181 22.84 -3.18 37.88
C LEU A 181 21.86 -2.27 38.64
N ARG A 182 20.59 -2.69 38.84
CA ARG A 182 19.62 -1.94 39.65
C ARG A 182 20.06 -1.78 41.11
N ILE A 183 20.60 -2.85 41.71
CA ILE A 183 21.11 -2.82 43.09
C ILE A 183 22.31 -1.88 43.23
N LEU A 184 23.21 -1.88 42.24
CA LEU A 184 24.36 -0.98 42.24
C LEU A 184 23.94 0.49 42.06
N ALA A 185 22.99 0.75 41.15
CA ALA A 185 22.43 2.09 40.93
C ALA A 185 21.65 2.62 42.15
N SER A 186 21.04 1.74 42.96
CA SER A 186 20.40 2.17 44.22
C SER A 186 21.40 2.44 45.34
N LYS A 187 22.55 1.75 45.37
CA LYS A 187 23.59 1.97 46.39
C LYS A 187 24.35 3.28 46.21
N GLY A 188 24.43 3.82 45.00
CA GLY A 188 25.04 5.12 44.72
C GLY A 188 24.16 6.33 45.04
N LYS A 189 22.93 6.14 45.55
CA LYS A 189 22.04 7.24 45.95
C LYS A 189 22.05 7.57 47.44
N ASP A 190 22.75 6.77 48.25
CA ASP A 190 22.87 6.94 49.71
C ASP A 190 24.31 7.29 50.17
N GLN A 191 25.17 7.78 49.25
CA GLN A 191 26.48 8.37 49.55
C GLN A 191 26.55 9.82 49.07
#